data_AF-T2IE34-F1
#
_entry.id   AF-T2IE34-F1
#
_cell.length_a   1.000
_cell.length_b   1.000
_cell.length_c   1.000
_cell.angle_alpha   90.00
_cell.angle_beta   90.00
_cell.angle_gamma   90.00
#
_symmetry.space_group_name_H-M   'P 1'
#
loop_
_entity.id
_entity.type
_entity.pdbx_description
1 polymer ?
#
loop_
_entity_poly.entity_id
_entity_poly.type
_entity_poly.pdbx_seq_one_letter_code
_entity_poly.pdbx_strand_id
1 'polypeptide(L)'
;MRNLELRDNQFTKLPPEIGLLRVTKLTYGKNPLQSPPTSIRKKGVAAIRNYLKQQLEQEIEYLYEAKLLIVGEGGAGKTTLAQKIKDNNYQLKTDEESTEGIDVIQWYFPLDNGKNLELIFGTLEDRKFIMKPINFFSRKDPFIH
;
A
#
# COMPACT_ATOMS: atom_id res chain seq x y z
N MET A 1 -25.14 21.99 21.20
CA MET A 1 -25.75 21.80 19.86
C MET A 1 -24.74 21.12 18.94
N ARG A 2 -25.18 20.26 18.00
CA ARG A 2 -24.33 19.45 17.10
C ARG A 2 -24.70 19.67 15.62
N ASN A 3 -24.86 20.93 15.22
CA ASN A 3 -25.27 21.32 13.87
C ASN A 3 -24.06 21.88 13.10
N LEU A 4 -23.89 21.48 11.85
CA LEU A 4 -22.85 22.00 10.96
C LEU A 4 -23.52 22.57 9.69
N GLU A 5 -23.30 23.86 9.44
CA GLU A 5 -23.88 24.60 8.32
C GLU A 5 -22.79 24.91 7.28
N LEU A 6 -22.89 24.31 6.10
CA LEU A 6 -21.95 24.44 4.97
C LEU A 6 -22.67 24.88 3.69
N ARG A 7 -23.89 25.41 3.81
CA ARG A 7 -24.69 25.90 2.67
C ARG A 7 -23.99 27.06 1.97
N ASP A 8 -24.33 27.30 0.70
CA ASP A 8 -23.89 28.48 -0.05
C ASP A 8 -22.36 28.58 -0.17
N ASN A 9 -21.70 27.44 -0.41
CA ASN A 9 -20.26 27.34 -0.59
C ASN A 9 -19.92 26.71 -1.95
N GLN A 10 -18.63 26.52 -2.23
CA GLN A 10 -18.14 25.96 -3.50
C GLN A 10 -17.55 24.55 -3.34
N PHE A 11 -17.97 23.80 -2.32
CA PHE A 11 -17.47 22.46 -2.11
C PHE A 11 -17.88 21.52 -3.23
N THR A 12 -16.90 20.96 -3.94
CA THR A 12 -17.08 19.85 -4.87
C THR A 12 -17.05 18.50 -4.15
N LYS A 13 -16.38 18.44 -3.00
CA LYS A 13 -16.35 17.30 -2.08
C LYS A 13 -16.48 17.80 -0.64
N LEU A 14 -17.09 17.00 0.23
CA LEU A 14 -17.04 17.25 1.67
C LEU A 14 -15.70 16.76 2.24
N PRO A 15 -15.02 17.56 3.10
CA PRO A 15 -13.81 17.11 3.79
C PRO A 15 -14.06 15.83 4.61
N PRO A 16 -13.25 14.78 4.48
CA PRO A 16 -13.42 13.51 5.20
C PRO A 16 -13.44 13.64 6.72
N GLU A 17 -12.79 14.67 7.28
CA GLU A 17 -12.71 14.97 8.72
C GLU A 17 -14.09 15.23 9.34
N ILE A 18 -15.08 15.65 8.53
CA ILE A 18 -16.47 15.78 8.97
C ILE A 18 -17.03 14.42 9.42
N GLY A 19 -16.51 13.31 8.88
CA GLY A 19 -16.82 11.94 9.30
C GLY A 19 -16.50 11.65 10.76
N LEU A 20 -15.53 12.37 11.35
CA LEU A 20 -15.13 12.21 12.75
C LEU A 20 -16.02 13.01 13.71
N LEU A 21 -16.72 14.02 13.20
CA LEU A 21 -17.56 14.88 14.01
C LEU A 21 -18.87 14.16 14.40
N ARG A 22 -19.33 14.36 15.63
CA ARG A 22 -20.65 13.90 16.09
C ARG A 22 -21.74 14.89 15.71
N VAL A 23 -21.90 15.15 14.41
CA VAL A 23 -22.96 16.04 13.89
C VAL A 23 -24.31 15.33 13.83
N THR A 24 -25.36 15.98 14.34
CA THR A 24 -26.76 15.51 14.26
C THR A 24 -27.49 16.13 13.07
N LYS A 25 -27.08 17.34 12.67
CA LYS A 25 -27.62 18.04 11.52
C LYS A 25 -26.46 18.56 10.67
N LEU A 26 -26.50 18.26 9.38
CA LEU A 26 -25.54 18.73 8.40
C LEU A 26 -26.30 19.38 7.27
N THR A 27 -26.01 20.64 6.98
CA THR A 27 -26.56 21.32 5.82
C THR A 27 -25.44 21.67 4.85
N TYR A 28 -25.66 21.43 3.56
CA TYR A 28 -24.63 21.56 2.52
C TYR A 28 -25.22 21.94 1.16
N GLY A 29 -26.46 22.42 1.15
CA GLY A 29 -27.16 22.84 -0.07
C GLY A 29 -26.43 23.99 -0.77
N LYS A 30 -26.71 24.17 -2.07
CA LYS A 30 -26.06 25.18 -2.92
C LYS A 30 -24.52 25.07 -2.91
N ASN A 31 -24.03 23.84 -3.02
CA ASN A 31 -22.64 23.51 -3.32
C ASN A 31 -22.62 22.58 -4.53
N PRO A 32 -21.62 22.66 -5.43
CA PRO A 32 -21.45 21.77 -6.58
C PRO A 32 -20.92 20.37 -6.16
N LEU A 33 -21.51 19.78 -5.12
CA LEU A 33 -21.03 18.53 -4.51
C LEU A 33 -21.19 17.33 -5.45
N GLN A 34 -20.04 16.75 -5.82
CA GLN A 34 -19.88 15.49 -6.54
C GLN A 34 -19.68 14.31 -5.58
N SER A 35 -19.01 14.54 -4.44
CA SER A 35 -18.84 13.56 -3.36
C SER A 35 -19.30 14.14 -2.01
N PRO A 36 -20.07 13.41 -1.17
CA PRO A 36 -20.58 12.05 -1.38
C PRO A 36 -21.63 11.97 -2.51
N PRO A 37 -21.78 10.80 -3.17
CA PRO A 37 -22.77 10.63 -4.23
C PRO A 37 -24.19 10.81 -3.71
N THR A 38 -25.11 11.17 -4.61
CA THR A 38 -26.51 11.48 -4.28
C THR A 38 -27.22 10.33 -3.55
N SER A 39 -26.90 9.09 -3.89
CA SER A 39 -27.43 7.88 -3.24
C SER A 39 -27.08 7.81 -1.75
N ILE A 40 -25.89 8.27 -1.36
CA ILE A 40 -25.45 8.35 0.04
C ILE A 40 -26.07 9.56 0.72
N ARG A 41 -26.10 10.72 0.05
CA ARG A 41 -26.69 11.96 0.58
C ARG A 41 -28.17 11.78 0.95
N LYS A 42 -28.94 11.04 0.14
CA LYS A 42 -30.36 10.74 0.40
C LYS A 42 -30.59 9.86 1.64
N LYS A 43 -29.59 9.09 2.08
CA LYS A 43 -29.67 8.23 3.28
C LYS A 43 -29.46 9.02 4.59
N GLY A 44 -29.12 10.31 4.50
CA GLY A 44 -29.02 11.22 5.65
C GLY A 44 -27.62 11.32 6.26
N VAL A 45 -27.53 12.09 7.36
CA VAL A 45 -26.26 12.52 7.97
C VAL A 45 -25.41 11.34 8.44
N ALA A 46 -26.01 10.28 8.98
CA ALA A 46 -25.28 9.10 9.44
C ALA A 46 -24.57 8.37 8.28
N ALA A 47 -25.23 8.25 7.12
CA ALA A 47 -24.65 7.61 5.94
C ALA A 47 -23.52 8.46 5.33
N ILE A 48 -23.71 9.78 5.28
CA ILE A 48 -22.65 10.73 4.87
C ILE A 48 -21.44 10.59 5.79
N ARG A 49 -21.65 10.57 7.10
CA ARG A 49 -20.58 10.44 8.10
C ARG A 49 -19.81 9.13 7.93
N ASN A 50 -20.51 8.02 7.75
CA ASN A 50 -19.87 6.71 7.53
C ASN A 50 -19.07 6.68 6.22
N TYR A 51 -19.60 7.26 5.15
CA TYR A 51 -18.87 7.38 3.88
C TYR A 51 -17.57 8.18 4.04
N LEU A 52 -17.62 9.33 4.72
CA LEU A 52 -16.43 10.15 4.97
C LEU A 52 -15.42 9.47 5.92
N LYS A 53 -15.90 8.72 6.91
CA LYS A 53 -15.04 7.92 7.80
C LYS A 53 -14.32 6.79 7.05
N GLN A 54 -15.01 6.14 6.12
CA GLN A 54 -14.39 5.13 5.26
C GLN A 54 -13.31 5.74 4.36
N GLN A 55 -13.49 6.97 3.87
CA GLN A 55 -12.43 7.65 3.11
C GLN A 55 -11.19 7.88 3.96
N LEU A 56 -11.33 8.29 5.21
CA LEU A 56 -10.19 8.44 6.14
C LEU A 56 -9.49 7.11 6.45
N GLU A 57 -10.24 6.00 6.50
CA GLU A 57 -9.69 4.67 6.73
C GLU A 57 -9.00 4.10 5.47
N GLN A 58 -9.47 4.49 4.28
CA GLN A 58 -8.88 4.10 2.99
C GLN A 58 -7.70 4.98 2.58
N GLU A 59 -7.60 6.22 3.07
CA GLU A 59 -6.66 7.18 2.49
C GLU A 59 -5.19 6.82 2.73
N ILE A 60 -4.82 5.97 3.69
CA ILE A 60 -3.43 5.50 3.76
C ILE A 60 -3.23 4.13 4.41
N GLU A 61 -3.48 3.05 3.67
CA GLU A 61 -2.76 1.81 3.90
C GLU A 61 -1.39 1.92 3.21
N TYR A 62 -0.39 2.46 3.92
CA TYR A 62 0.99 2.42 3.44
C TYR A 62 1.41 0.96 3.28
N LEU A 63 1.58 0.51 2.03
CA LEU A 63 2.33 -0.70 1.72
C LEU A 63 3.81 -0.39 1.97
N TYR A 64 4.32 -0.83 3.12
CA TYR A 64 5.74 -0.80 3.40
C TYR A 64 6.39 -1.94 2.62
N GLU A 65 6.79 -1.65 1.38
CA GLU A 65 7.53 -2.57 0.52
C GLU A 65 8.83 -1.90 0.06
N ALA A 66 9.95 -2.61 0.11
CA ALA A 66 11.15 -2.21 -0.59
C ALA A 66 11.75 -3.39 -1.38
N LYS A 67 12.34 -3.06 -2.52
CA LYS A 67 12.94 -4.03 -3.44
C LYS A 67 14.45 -3.84 -3.47
N LEU A 68 15.20 -4.90 -3.21
CA LEU A 68 16.65 -4.92 -3.33
C LEU A 68 17.06 -5.86 -4.46
N LEU A 69 17.85 -5.37 -5.42
CA LEU A 69 18.38 -6.15 -6.52
C LEU A 69 19.88 -6.39 -6.32
N ILE A 70 20.30 -7.66 -6.24
CA ILE A 70 21.69 -8.08 -6.11
C ILE A 70 22.15 -8.64 -7.47
N VAL A 71 23.12 -7.98 -8.09
CA VAL A 71 23.62 -8.31 -9.43
C VAL A 71 25.11 -8.63 -9.37
N GLY A 72 25.56 -9.56 -10.20
CA GLY A 72 26.96 -9.96 -10.29
C GLY A 72 27.14 -11.26 -11.07
N GLU A 73 28.39 -11.70 -11.21
CA GLU A 73 28.74 -12.94 -11.92
C GLU A 73 28.11 -14.20 -11.28
N GLY A 74 27.95 -15.24 -12.10
CA GLY A 74 27.51 -16.56 -11.63
C GLY A 74 28.43 -17.08 -10.52
N GLY A 75 27.85 -17.69 -9.49
CA GLY A 75 28.63 -18.20 -8.35
C GLY A 75 29.19 -17.14 -7.39
N ALA A 76 28.92 -15.84 -7.57
CA ALA A 76 29.42 -14.79 -6.67
C ALA A 76 28.80 -14.77 -5.25
N GLY A 77 27.93 -15.73 -4.91
CA GLY A 77 27.32 -15.81 -3.57
C GLY A 77 26.17 -14.83 -3.31
N LYS A 78 25.52 -14.30 -4.35
CA LYS A 78 24.42 -13.31 -4.23
C LYS A 78 23.23 -13.85 -3.44
N THR A 79 22.83 -15.08 -3.73
CA THR A 79 21.71 -15.78 -3.08
C THR A 79 22.07 -16.09 -1.63
N THR A 80 23.30 -16.54 -1.40
CA THR A 80 23.88 -16.72 -0.06
C THR A 80 23.85 -15.42 0.76
N LEU A 81 24.22 -14.29 0.16
CA LEU A 81 24.15 -12.98 0.80
C LEU A 81 22.71 -12.58 1.14
N ALA A 82 21.75 -12.76 0.22
CA ALA A 82 20.34 -12.50 0.48
C ALA A 82 19.79 -13.36 1.63
N GLN A 83 20.15 -14.65 1.69
CA GLN A 83 19.77 -15.54 2.79
C GLN A 83 20.40 -15.11 4.12
N LYS A 84 21.67 -14.68 4.12
CA LYS A 84 22.36 -14.20 5.32
C LYS A 84 21.77 -12.89 5.86
N ILE A 85 21.31 -12.00 4.98
CA ILE A 85 20.60 -10.77 5.38
C ILE A 85 19.26 -11.12 6.04
N LYS A 86 18.53 -12.09 5.48
CA LYS A 86 17.24 -12.56 6.01
C LYS A 86 17.38 -13.30 7.35
N ASP A 87 18.37 -14.18 7.45
CA ASP A 87 18.64 -14.98 8.64
C ASP A 87 20.14 -14.93 8.99
N ASN A 88 20.45 -14.24 10.08
CA ASN A 88 21.83 -14.12 10.55
C ASN A 88 22.43 -15.49 10.96
N ASN A 89 21.60 -16.49 11.29
CA ASN A 89 22.03 -17.85 11.61
C ASN A 89 22.22 -18.74 10.38
N TYR A 90 21.97 -18.23 9.17
CA TYR A 90 22.19 -18.97 7.93
C TYR A 90 23.64 -19.47 7.86
N GLN A 91 23.80 -20.77 7.70
CA GLN A 91 25.09 -21.42 7.52
C GLN A 91 25.38 -21.58 6.04
N LEU A 92 26.56 -21.12 5.63
CA LEU A 92 27.03 -21.24 4.26
C LEU A 92 27.13 -22.71 3.89
N LYS A 93 26.47 -23.12 2.82
CA LYS A 93 26.66 -24.48 2.30
C LYS A 93 27.73 -24.44 1.23
N THR A 94 28.68 -25.36 1.31
CA THR A 94 29.79 -25.47 0.36
C THR A 94 29.37 -25.98 -1.02
N ASP A 95 28.18 -26.54 -1.12
CA ASP A 95 27.56 -27.16 -2.29
C ASP A 95 26.33 -26.38 -2.78
N GLU A 96 26.24 -25.08 -2.48
CA GLU A 96 25.19 -24.21 -3.01
C GLU A 96 25.28 -24.13 -4.53
N GLU A 97 24.26 -24.64 -5.21
CA GLU A 97 24.12 -24.50 -6.66
C GLU A 97 24.03 -23.02 -7.05
N SER A 98 24.67 -22.66 -8.15
CA SER A 98 24.55 -21.32 -8.70
C SER A 98 23.12 -21.07 -9.14
N THR A 99 22.57 -19.90 -8.80
CA THR A 99 21.24 -19.49 -9.25
C THR A 99 21.21 -19.37 -10.77
N GLU A 100 20.37 -20.18 -11.41
CA GLU A 100 20.05 -20.03 -12.82
C GLU A 100 18.97 -18.94 -13.01
N GLY A 101 19.34 -17.84 -13.66
CA GLY A 101 18.40 -16.76 -13.97
C GLY A 101 18.12 -15.83 -12.78
N ILE A 102 16.93 -15.92 -12.20
CA ILE A 102 16.43 -14.98 -11.18
C ILE A 102 15.88 -15.74 -9.98
N ASP A 103 16.44 -15.48 -8.80
CA ASP A 103 15.83 -15.91 -7.53
C ASP A 103 15.16 -14.73 -6.83
N VAL A 104 14.02 -14.98 -6.18
CA VAL A 104 13.22 -13.97 -5.47
C VAL A 104 13.00 -14.44 -4.03
N ILE A 105 13.64 -13.75 -3.09
CA ILE A 105 13.53 -14.05 -1.66
C ILE A 105 12.68 -12.95 -1.01
N GLN A 106 11.59 -13.35 -0.36
CA GLN A 106 10.75 -12.45 0.42
C GLN A 106 11.08 -12.56 1.91
N TRP A 107 11.17 -11.40 2.56
CA TRP A 107 11.38 -11.27 3.99
C TRP A 107 10.42 -10.22 4.58
N TYR A 108 9.69 -10.63 5.61
CA TYR A 108 8.80 -9.77 6.38
C TYR A 108 9.37 -9.56 7.76
N PHE A 109 9.44 -8.33 8.23
CA PHE A 109 9.74 -8.06 9.62
C PHE A 109 8.93 -6.86 10.16
N PRO A 110 8.63 -6.87 11.48
CA PRO A 110 7.81 -5.85 12.10
C PRO A 110 8.55 -4.51 12.19
N LEU A 111 7.80 -3.44 12.00
CA LEU A 111 8.19 -2.06 12.24
C LEU A 111 7.64 -1.60 13.61
N ASP A 112 8.27 -0.59 14.20
CA ASP A 112 7.89 -0.04 15.52
C ASP A 112 6.45 0.53 15.55
N ASN A 113 5.88 0.84 14.39
CA ASN A 113 4.51 1.33 14.24
C ASN A 113 3.44 0.22 14.15
N GLY A 114 3.82 -1.05 14.38
CA GLY A 114 2.92 -2.20 14.30
C GLY A 114 2.55 -2.65 12.88
N LYS A 115 3.24 -2.13 11.86
CA LYS A 115 3.14 -2.57 10.46
C LYS A 115 4.30 -3.52 10.14
N ASN A 116 4.24 -4.20 9.00
CA ASN A 116 5.34 -5.03 8.50
C ASN A 116 5.94 -4.40 7.25
N LEU A 117 7.28 -4.40 7.17
CA LEU A 117 7.99 -4.12 5.93
C LEU A 117 8.21 -5.43 5.17
N GLU A 118 7.79 -5.46 3.91
CA GLU A 118 8.11 -6.51 2.95
C GLU A 118 9.39 -6.12 2.20
N LEU A 119 10.49 -6.85 2.44
CA LEU A 119 11.70 -6.77 1.63
C LEU A 119 11.72 -7.88 0.60
N ILE A 120 11.87 -7.51 -0.66
CA ILE A 120 11.99 -8.47 -1.77
C ILE A 120 13.40 -8.38 -2.34
N PHE A 121 14.17 -9.45 -2.17
CA PHE A 121 15.49 -9.61 -2.77
C PHE A 121 15.33 -10.29 -4.13
N GLY A 122 15.81 -9.65 -5.19
CA GLY A 122 16.05 -10.30 -6.48
C GLY A 122 17.54 -10.57 -6.64
N THR A 123 17.95 -11.78 -7.00
CA THR A 123 19.34 -12.07 -7.41
C THR A 123 19.40 -12.34 -8.90
N LEU A 124 20.39 -11.75 -9.59
CA LEU A 124 20.56 -11.87 -11.04
C LEU A 124 21.97 -12.30 -11.40
N GLU A 125 22.08 -13.26 -12.31
CA GLU A 125 23.33 -13.55 -13.01
C GLU A 125 23.52 -12.59 -14.20
N ASP A 126 24.69 -11.96 -14.28
CA ASP A 126 25.03 -10.93 -15.31
C ASP A 126 24.89 -11.40 -16.77
N ARG A 127 24.78 -12.72 -17.03
CA ARG A 127 24.68 -13.25 -18.39
C ARG A 127 23.22 -13.35 -18.84
N LYS A 128 22.81 -12.35 -19.63
CA LYS A 128 21.56 -12.18 -20.40
C LYS A 128 20.44 -11.43 -19.68
N PHE A 129 20.46 -10.12 -19.90
CA PHE A 129 19.27 -9.29 -19.94
C PHE A 129 18.34 -9.75 -21.09
N ILE A 130 17.59 -10.84 -20.89
CA ILE A 130 16.33 -11.04 -21.61
C ILE A 130 15.26 -10.48 -20.68
N MET A 131 14.69 -9.33 -21.06
CA MET A 131 13.48 -8.78 -20.45
C MET A 131 12.35 -9.82 -20.54
N LYS A 132 12.32 -10.81 -19.64
CA LYS A 132 11.03 -11.29 -19.17
C LYS A 132 10.49 -10.16 -18.31
N PRO A 133 9.26 -9.68 -18.53
CA PRO A 133 8.66 -8.69 -17.66
C PRO A 133 8.58 -9.33 -16.28
N ILE A 134 9.55 -9.03 -15.42
CA ILE A 134 9.41 -9.37 -14.02
C ILE A 134 8.40 -8.35 -13.53
N ASN A 135 7.17 -8.80 -13.32
CA ASN A 135 6.12 -8.03 -12.67
C ASN A 135 6.47 -7.83 -11.19
N PHE A 136 7.67 -7.32 -10.89
CA PHE A 136 8.04 -6.77 -9.60
C PHE A 136 7.10 -5.60 -9.26
N PHE A 137 6.63 -4.83 -10.24
CA PHE A 137 5.93 -3.56 -10.01
C PHE A 137 4.39 -3.62 -10.02
N SER A 138 3.75 -4.80 -10.08
CA SER A 138 2.29 -4.85 -10.19
C SER A 138 1.67 -5.87 -9.24
N ARG A 139 1.43 -5.46 -8.00
CA ARG A 139 0.20 -5.87 -7.31
C ARG A 139 -0.86 -4.83 -7.68
N LYS A 140 -1.91 -5.26 -8.37
CA LYS A 140 -3.15 -4.48 -8.43
C LYS A 140 -3.74 -4.46 -7.03
N ASP A 141 -4.03 -3.26 -6.52
CA ASP A 141 -4.81 -3.09 -5.30
C ASP A 141 -6.10 -3.92 -5.39
N PRO A 142 -6.36 -4.82 -4.44
CA PRO A 142 -7.55 -5.68 -4.47
C PRO A 142 -8.87 -4.94 -4.16
N PHE A 143 -8.86 -3.60 -4.09
CA PHE A 143 -9.99 -2.79 -3.63
C PHE A 143 -10.58 -1.84 -4.68
N ILE A 144 -10.35 -2.07 -5.97
CA ILE A 144 -11.13 -1.39 -7.03
C ILE A 144 -12.25 -2.32 -7.51
N HIS A 145 -13.41 -2.20 -6.87
CA HIS A 145 -14.72 -2.60 -7.40
C HIS A 145 -15.72 -1.46 -7.21
#